data_AF-A0A147FBG1-F1
#
_entry.id   AF-A0A147FBG1-F1
#
_cell.length_a   1.000
_cell.length_b   1.000
_cell.length_c   1.000
_cell.angle_alpha   90.00
_cell.angle_beta   90.00
_cell.angle_gamma   90.00
#
_symmetry.space_group_name_H-M   'P 1'
#
loop_
_entity.id
_entity.type
_entity.pdbx_description
1 polymer ?
#
loop_
_entity_poly.entity_id
_entity_poly.type
_entity_poly.pdbx_seq_one_letter_code
_entity_poly.pdbx_strand_id
1 'polypeptide(L)'
;MVTASRGDGMRRANLALVLRTVHREGPRSRAALTEATGLNRSTIADLVGELVSDGLAVERAPDPVGRVGRPSPTVAPDPRVVTVAVNPEVDAL
;
A
#
# COMPACT_ATOMS: atom_id res chain seq x y z
N MET A 1 -20.48 -6.16 19.51
CA MET A 1 -20.63 -5.10 18.49
C MET A 1 -19.59 -4.05 18.79
N VAL A 2 -18.46 -4.03 18.07
CA VAL A 2 -17.37 -3.06 18.32
C VAL A 2 -17.68 -1.81 17.50
N THR A 3 -17.99 -0.71 18.16
CA THR A 3 -18.22 0.58 17.51
C THR A 3 -16.88 1.12 17.04
N ALA A 4 -16.65 1.17 15.72
CA ALA A 4 -15.44 1.76 15.16
C ALA A 4 -15.37 3.25 15.55
N SER A 5 -14.26 3.63 16.18
CA SER A 5 -13.99 5.02 16.54
C SER A 5 -13.71 5.86 15.28
N ARG A 6 -13.83 7.20 15.37
CA ARG A 6 -13.41 8.07 14.25
C ARG A 6 -11.95 7.83 13.83
N GLY A 7 -11.10 7.42 14.78
CA GLY A 7 -9.71 7.05 14.52
C GLY A 7 -9.60 5.81 13.64
N ASP A 8 -10.43 4.79 13.89
CA ASP A 8 -10.44 3.55 13.10
C ASP A 8 -10.87 3.80 11.65
N GLY A 9 -11.87 4.67 11.45
CA GLY A 9 -12.30 5.10 10.12
C GLY A 9 -11.20 5.83 9.35
N MET A 10 -10.51 6.77 10.00
CA MET A 10 -9.39 7.51 9.40
C MET A 10 -8.21 6.58 9.06
N ARG A 11 -7.88 5.65 9.96
CA ARG A 11 -6.80 4.69 9.75
C ARG A 11 -7.08 3.78 8.57
N ARG A 12 -8.32 3.27 8.45
CA ARG A 12 -8.77 2.48 7.30
C ARG A 12 -8.72 3.26 5.99
N ALA A 13 -9.10 4.53 6.01
CA ALA A 13 -9.01 5.42 4.84
C ALA A 13 -7.55 5.62 4.40
N ASN A 14 -6.63 5.80 5.36
CA ASN A 14 -5.19 5.94 5.09
C ASN A 14 -4.55 4.66 4.57
N LEU A 15 -4.87 3.49 5.14
CA LEU A 15 -4.44 2.19 4.60
C LEU A 15 -4.86 2.03 3.14
N ALA A 16 -6.13 2.32 2.86
CA ALA A 16 -6.67 2.22 1.51
C ALA A 16 -6.02 3.24 0.56
N LEU A 17 -5.67 4.44 1.03
CA LEU A 17 -4.93 5.43 0.25
C LEU A 17 -3.54 4.90 -0.13
N VAL A 18 -2.75 4.45 0.85
CA VAL A 18 -1.39 3.94 0.62
C VAL A 18 -1.41 2.74 -0.32
N LEU A 19 -2.30 1.77 -0.08
CA LEU A 19 -2.42 0.57 -0.92
C LEU A 19 -2.83 0.92 -2.36
N ARG A 20 -3.79 1.84 -2.54
CA ARG A 20 -4.18 2.30 -3.89
C ARG A 20 -3.04 3.00 -4.61
N THR A 21 -2.26 3.82 -3.91
CA THR A 21 -1.11 4.53 -4.50
C THR A 21 -0.09 3.54 -5.04
N VAL A 22 0.36 2.55 -4.25
CA VAL A 22 1.34 1.56 -4.76
C VAL A 22 0.76 0.65 -5.84
N HIS A 23 -0.55 0.37 -5.80
CA HIS A 23 -1.19 -0.48 -6.81
C HIS A 23 -1.39 0.24 -8.15
N ARG A 24 -1.70 1.54 -8.14
CA ARG A 24 -1.92 2.34 -9.36
C ARG A 24 -0.65 2.94 -9.94
N GLU A 25 0.26 3.38 -9.08
CA GLU A 25 1.46 4.12 -9.47
C GLU A 25 2.73 3.27 -9.45
N GLY A 26 2.60 1.99 -9.11
CA GLY A 26 3.71 1.03 -9.04
C GLY A 26 4.54 1.12 -7.74
N PRO A 27 5.63 0.33 -7.65
CA PRO A 27 6.50 0.31 -6.48
C PRO A 27 7.10 1.69 -6.16
N ARG A 28 7.02 2.11 -4.89
CA ARG A 28 7.50 3.44 -4.44
C ARG A 28 8.23 3.37 -3.10
N SER A 29 9.22 4.24 -2.91
CA SER A 29 9.87 4.37 -1.61
C SER A 29 8.90 4.95 -0.56
N ARG A 30 9.14 4.68 0.72
CA ARG A 30 8.38 5.32 1.82
C ARG A 30 8.39 6.85 1.73
N ALA A 31 9.51 7.44 1.32
CA ALA A 31 9.62 8.89 1.12
C ALA A 31 8.69 9.39 0.01
N ALA A 32 8.66 8.70 -1.13
CA ALA A 32 7.75 9.03 -2.23
C ALA A 32 6.27 8.84 -1.85
N LEU A 33 5.95 7.90 -0.95
CA LEU A 33 4.61 7.74 -0.40
C LEU A 33 4.23 8.89 0.54
N THR A 34 5.15 9.36 1.39
CA THR A 34 4.94 10.57 2.20
C THR A 34 4.60 11.76 1.30
N GLU A 35 5.36 11.97 0.23
CA GLU A 35 5.12 13.05 -0.72
C GLU A 35 3.77 12.92 -1.46
N ALA A 36 3.45 11.71 -1.94
CA ALA A 36 2.22 11.47 -2.72
C ALA A 36 0.93 11.54 -1.87
N THR A 37 1.01 11.19 -0.59
CA THR A 37 -0.18 11.08 0.28
C THR A 37 -0.33 12.26 1.27
N GLY A 38 0.72 13.04 1.48
CA GLY A 38 0.77 14.09 2.50
C GLY A 38 0.81 13.55 3.95
N LEU A 39 0.89 12.23 4.14
CA LEU A 39 0.99 11.60 5.46
C LEU A 39 2.40 11.72 6.01
N ASN A 40 2.53 11.90 7.33
CA ASN A 40 3.84 11.99 7.96
C ASN A 40 4.61 10.65 7.88
N ARG A 41 5.93 10.72 8.07
CA ARG A 41 6.83 9.56 7.91
C ARG A 41 6.54 8.41 8.87
N SER A 42 6.17 8.69 10.13
CA SER A 42 5.86 7.63 11.09
C SER A 42 4.54 6.95 10.74
N THR A 43 3.53 7.71 10.35
CA THR A 43 2.25 7.17 9.86
C THR A 43 2.46 6.30 8.62
N ILE A 44 3.30 6.71 7.65
CA ILE A 44 3.64 5.84 6.52
C ILE A 44 4.33 4.55 6.98
N ALA A 45 5.29 4.64 7.92
CA ALA A 45 5.97 3.44 8.43
C ALA A 45 4.99 2.47 9.10
N ASP A 46 4.07 2.98 9.91
CA ASP A 46 3.07 2.17 10.62
C ASP A 46 2.08 1.51 9.65
N LEU A 47 1.55 2.27 8.69
CA LEU A 47 0.59 1.77 7.70
C LEU A 47 1.23 0.76 6.74
N VAL A 48 2.47 1.01 6.30
CA VAL A 48 3.21 0.05 5.47
C VAL A 48 3.49 -1.23 6.25
N GLY A 49 3.92 -1.12 7.51
CA GLY A 49 4.15 -2.29 8.36
C GLY A 49 2.91 -3.16 8.51
N GLU A 50 1.74 -2.54 8.68
CA GLU A 50 0.46 -3.26 8.72
C GLU A 50 0.09 -3.89 7.38
N LEU A 51 0.18 -3.18 6.26
CA LEU A 51 -0.09 -3.75 4.94
C LEU A 51 0.83 -4.94 4.61
N VAL A 52 2.08 -4.90 5.07
CA VAL A 52 3.03 -6.02 4.96
C VAL A 52 2.62 -7.17 5.86
N SER A 53 2.25 -6.90 7.12
CA SER A 53 1.73 -7.91 8.06
C SER A 53 0.47 -8.59 7.53
N ASP A 54 -0.39 -7.85 6.85
CA ASP A 54 -1.63 -8.34 6.25
C ASP A 54 -1.40 -9.07 4.90
N GLY A 55 -0.17 -9.10 4.39
CA GLY A 55 0.18 -9.72 3.12
C GLY A 55 -0.36 -8.99 1.89
N LEU A 56 -0.69 -7.70 2.02
CA LEU A 56 -1.21 -6.86 0.94
C LEU A 56 -0.10 -6.09 0.21
N ALA A 57 1.04 -5.90 0.88
CA ALA A 57 2.21 -5.23 0.35
C ALA A 57 3.50 -5.98 0.72
N VAL A 58 4.58 -5.71 -0.01
CA VAL A 58 5.93 -6.18 0.31
C VAL A 58 6.89 -5.01 0.35
N GLU A 59 7.85 -5.07 1.26
CA GLU A 59 8.99 -4.16 1.27
C GLU A 59 10.23 -4.85 0.73
N ARG A 60 10.91 -4.15 -0.17
CA ARG A 60 12.15 -4.62 -0.78
C ARG A 60 13.25 -3.63 -0.48
N ALA A 61 14.47 -4.16 -0.38
CA ALA A 61 15.64 -3.30 -0.43
C ALA A 61 15.58 -2.45 -1.71
N PRO A 62 15.98 -1.18 -1.67
CA PRO A 62 16.03 -0.35 -2.85
C PRO A 62 16.93 -1.00 -3.89
N ASP A 63 16.59 -0.87 -5.17
CA ASP A 63 17.49 -1.32 -6.23
C ASP A 63 18.87 -0.65 -6.04
N PRO A 64 19.98 -1.38 -6.21
CA PRO A 64 21.33 -0.86 -6.04
C PRO A 64 21.68 0.08 -7.21
N VAL A 65 21.03 1.22 -7.28
CA VAL A 65 21.28 2.24 -8.30
C VAL A 65 22.22 3.28 -7.73
N GLY A 66 23.52 2.96 -7.63
CA GLY A 66 24.68 3.87 -7.59
C GLY A 66 24.65 5.14 -6.71
N ARG A 67 23.65 5.36 -5.86
CA ARG A 67 23.44 6.57 -5.07
C ARG A 67 24.05 6.37 -3.70
N VAL A 68 24.98 7.26 -3.37
CA VAL A 68 25.54 7.39 -2.02
C VAL A 68 24.43 7.82 -1.06
N GLY A 69 24.10 6.98 -0.08
CA GLY A 69 23.08 7.23 0.95
C GLY A 69 22.49 5.95 1.56
N ARG A 70 21.52 6.08 2.47
CA ARG A 70 20.63 4.98 2.90
C ARG A 70 19.30 5.10 2.15
N PRO A 71 19.16 4.48 0.96
CA PRO A 71 17.92 4.58 0.21
C PRO A 71 16.76 3.98 1.03
N SER A 72 15.59 4.64 0.99
CA SER A 72 14.41 4.20 1.74
C SER A 72 13.83 2.94 1.10
N PRO A 73 13.43 1.91 1.89
CA PRO A 73 12.81 0.70 1.38
C PRO A 73 11.68 1.00 0.39
N THR A 74 11.62 0.18 -0.67
CA THR A 74 10.59 0.28 -1.70
C THR A 74 9.42 -0.60 -1.32
N VAL A 75 8.23 0.00 -1.28
CA VAL A 75 6.96 -0.66 -1.04
C VAL A 75 6.31 -1.00 -2.38
N ALA A 76 5.86 -2.23 -2.54
CA ALA A 76 5.14 -2.71 -3.72
C ALA A 76 3.90 -3.51 -3.29
N PRO A 77 2.87 -3.64 -4.14
CA PRO A 77 1.79 -4.61 -3.91
C PRO A 77 2.36 -6.03 -3.78
N ASP A 78 1.77 -6.85 -2.91
CA ASP A 78 2.13 -8.28 -2.88
C ASP A 78 1.64 -8.96 -4.18
N PRO A 79 2.52 -9.57 -4.98
CA PRO A 79 2.14 -10.18 -6.26
C PRO A 79 1.25 -11.41 -6.12
N ARG A 80 1.06 -11.94 -4.90
CA ARG A 80 0.19 -13.09 -4.61
C ARG A 80 -1.28 -12.69 -4.44
N VAL A 81 -1.57 -11.41 -4.27
CA VAL A 81 -2.95 -10.92 -4.15
C VAL A 81 -3.55 -10.78 -5.54
N VAL A 82 -4.62 -11.53 -5.81
CA VAL A 82 -5.34 -11.54 -7.09
C VAL A 82 -6.82 -11.25 -6.88
N THR A 83 -7.44 -10.57 -7.85
CA THR A 83 -8.88 -10.28 -7.88
C THR A 83 -9.50 -10.97 -9.08
N VAL A 84 -10.63 -11.64 -8.86
CA VAL A 84 -11.46 -12.21 -9.93
C VAL A 84 -12.66 -11.30 -10.15
N ALA A 85 -12.85 -10.84 -11.38
CA ALA A 85 -14.03 -10.09 -11.79
C ALA A 85 -14.83 -10.94 -12.77
N VAL A 86 -16.13 -11.07 -12.53
CA VAL A 86 -17.05 -11.80 -13.40
C VAL A 86 -18.11 -10.82 -13.91
N ASN A 87 -18.26 -10.76 -15.23
CA ASN A 87 -19.36 -10.05 -15.89
C ASN A 87 -20.31 -11.09 -16.49
N PRO A 88 -21.42 -11.44 -15.83
CA PRO A 88 -22.37 -12.38 -16.41
C PRO A 88 -23.14 -11.71 -17.56
N GLU A 89 -23.14 -12.35 -18.73
CA GLU A 89 -24.00 -11.97 -19.86
C GLU A 89 -25.24 -12.86 -19.91
N VAL A 90 -26.37 -12.30 -20.34
CA VAL A 90 -27.70 -12.94 -20.23
C VAL A 90 -27.86 -14.13 -21.20
N ASP A 91 -26.98 -14.26 -22.19
CA ASP A 91 -27.09 -15.29 -23.25
C ASP A 91 -25.93 -16.30 -23.26
N ALA A 92 -25.17 -16.41 -22.17
CA ALA A 92 -24.07 -17.37 -22.05
C ALA A 92 -24.54 -18.74 -21.53
N LEU A 93 -25.42 -19.44 -22.29
CA LEU A 93 -25.76 -20.86 -22.10
C LEU A 93 -25.94 -21.58 -23.44
#